data_AF-A0A7X5WMR2-F1
#
_entry.id   AF-A0A7X5WMR2-F1
#
_cell.length_a   1.000
_cell.length_b   1.000
_cell.length_c   1.000
_cell.angle_alpha   90.00
_cell.angle_beta   90.00
_cell.angle_gamma   90.00
#
_symmetry.space_group_name_H-M   'P 1'
#
loop_
_entity.id
_entity.type
_entity.pdbx_description
1 polymer ?
#
loop_
_entity_poly.entity_id
_entity_poly.type
_entity_poly.pdbx_seq_one_letter_code
_entity_poly.pdbx_strand_id
1 'polypeptide(L)'
;AAMCAENVRLAAPASVHSLPTSGMQEDHVSMAWGSVRKLRRVVDNLRRILAVEYVVAARAVDLRGPLEPAAGTGAALAALRSVVPGPGPDRELAPELAGAEELLRADSVEQALAAVGVVLA
;
A
#
# COMPACT_ATOMS: atom_id res chain seq x y z
N ALA A 1 -11.66 -3.57 -1.06
CA ALA A 1 -12.82 -3.32 -1.96
C ALA A 1 -13.15 -1.83 -2.09
N ALA A 2 -13.60 -1.13 -1.02
CA ALA A 2 -14.00 0.28 -1.10
C ALA A 2 -12.90 1.21 -1.67
N MET A 3 -11.66 1.06 -1.20
CA MET A 3 -10.51 1.82 -1.71
C MET A 3 -10.22 1.55 -3.20
N CYS A 4 -10.41 0.31 -3.66
CA CYS A 4 -10.26 -0.02 -5.08
C CYS A 4 -11.32 0.72 -5.93
N ALA A 5 -12.57 0.74 -5.46
CA ALA A 5 -13.65 1.46 -6.15
C ALA A 5 -13.41 2.99 -6.17
N GLU A 6 -12.84 3.56 -5.10
CA GLU A 6 -12.39 4.95 -5.08
C GLU A 6 -11.28 5.18 -6.11
N ASN A 7 -10.28 4.30 -6.16
CA ASN A 7 -9.17 4.39 -7.10
C ASN A 7 -9.63 4.32 -8.56
N VAL A 8 -10.65 3.51 -8.88
CA VAL A 8 -11.24 3.48 -10.24
C VAL A 8 -11.79 4.85 -10.63
N ARG A 9 -12.47 5.57 -9.72
CA ARG A 9 -12.95 6.93 -10.01
C ARG A 9 -11.79 7.92 -10.15
N LEU A 10 -10.77 7.79 -9.30
CA LEU A 10 -9.57 8.63 -9.36
C LEU A 10 -8.72 8.37 -10.61
N ALA A 11 -8.83 7.19 -11.25
CA ALA A 11 -8.04 6.86 -12.43
C ALA A 11 -8.43 7.64 -13.70
N ALA A 12 -9.58 8.33 -13.72
CA ALA A 12 -9.93 9.21 -14.85
C ALA A 12 -8.80 10.24 -15.11
N PRO A 13 -8.32 10.44 -16.34
CA PRO A 13 -7.20 11.35 -16.58
C PRO A 13 -7.64 12.81 -16.36
N ALA A 14 -6.94 13.56 -15.50
CA ALA A 14 -7.20 15.00 -15.34
C ALA A 14 -6.58 15.82 -16.50
N SER A 15 -5.55 15.29 -17.14
CA SER A 15 -4.81 15.94 -18.23
C SER A 15 -5.57 16.10 -19.54
N VAL A 16 -6.70 15.41 -19.71
CA VAL A 16 -7.57 15.57 -20.90
C VAL A 16 -8.55 16.73 -20.75
N HIS A 17 -8.49 17.47 -19.63
CA HIS A 17 -9.29 18.66 -19.41
C HIS A 17 -8.42 19.90 -19.59
N SER A 18 -8.99 20.92 -20.23
CA SER A 18 -8.40 22.25 -20.34
C SER A 18 -9.51 23.27 -20.22
N LEU A 19 -9.28 24.32 -19.45
CA LEU A 19 -10.19 25.45 -19.31
C LEU A 19 -9.41 26.71 -19.68
N PRO A 20 -9.77 27.40 -20.77
CA PRO A 20 -9.10 28.63 -21.15
C PRO A 20 -9.19 29.67 -20.05
N THR A 21 -8.06 30.31 -19.74
CA THR A 21 -8.01 31.40 -18.75
C THR A 21 -7.42 32.67 -19.38
N SER A 22 -7.42 33.77 -18.62
CA SER A 22 -6.73 35.02 -19.00
C SER A 22 -7.10 35.54 -20.40
N GLY A 23 -8.39 35.50 -20.74
CA GLY A 23 -8.87 36.00 -22.04
C GLY A 23 -8.35 35.23 -23.25
N MET A 24 -8.28 33.89 -23.16
CA MET A 24 -7.72 32.98 -24.18
C MET A 24 -6.19 33.02 -24.32
N GLN A 25 -5.47 33.70 -23.41
CA GLN A 25 -4.01 33.65 -23.41
C GLN A 25 -3.48 32.28 -22.97
N GLU A 26 -4.14 31.67 -21.99
CA GLU A 26 -3.89 30.29 -21.57
C GLU A 26 -5.01 29.41 -22.12
N ASP A 27 -5.04 29.22 -23.44
CA ASP A 27 -6.08 28.44 -24.13
C ASP A 27 -5.92 26.92 -23.96
N HIS A 28 -4.74 26.46 -23.54
CA HIS A 28 -4.46 25.07 -23.21
C HIS A 28 -3.64 24.91 -21.92
N VAL A 29 -4.15 24.13 -20.96
CA VAL A 29 -3.48 23.85 -19.68
C VAL A 29 -3.44 22.35 -19.37
N SER A 30 -2.44 21.93 -18.60
CA SER A 30 -2.13 20.50 -18.38
C SER A 30 -2.92 19.83 -17.25
N MET A 31 -3.56 20.63 -16.38
CA MET A 31 -4.20 20.16 -15.14
C MET A 31 -3.28 19.34 -14.22
N ALA A 32 -1.95 19.54 -14.31
CA ALA A 32 -0.95 18.72 -13.62
C ALA A 32 -1.13 18.63 -12.10
N TRP A 33 -1.52 19.74 -11.45
CA TRP A 33 -1.80 19.75 -10.01
C TRP A 33 -2.94 18.80 -9.61
N GLY A 34 -4.01 18.77 -10.42
CA GLY A 34 -5.12 17.84 -10.25
C GLY A 34 -4.64 16.39 -10.38
N SER A 35 -3.85 16.09 -11.41
CA SER A 35 -3.27 14.76 -11.62
C SER A 35 -2.45 14.27 -10.43
N VAL A 36 -1.55 15.09 -9.89
CA VAL A 36 -0.67 14.71 -8.76
C VAL A 36 -1.47 14.50 -7.47
N ARG A 37 -2.49 15.31 -7.19
CA ARG A 37 -3.36 15.13 -6.02
C ARG A 37 -4.11 13.79 -6.07
N LYS A 38 -4.60 13.41 -7.26
CA LYS A 38 -5.26 12.13 -7.47
C LYS A 38 -4.29 10.96 -7.28
N LEU A 39 -3.09 11.05 -7.84
CA LEU A 39 -2.04 10.05 -7.67
C LEU A 39 -1.69 9.83 -6.19
N ARG A 40 -1.46 10.90 -5.43
CA ARG A 40 -1.17 10.79 -3.98
C ARG A 40 -2.24 9.99 -3.25
N ARG A 41 -3.52 10.29 -3.50
CA ARG A 41 -4.63 9.57 -2.88
C ARG A 41 -4.66 8.09 -3.29
N VAL A 42 -4.40 7.78 -4.56
CA VAL A 42 -4.34 6.40 -5.07
C VAL A 42 -3.21 5.62 -4.40
N VAL A 43 -2.02 6.22 -4.24
CA VAL A 43 -0.87 5.59 -3.57
C VAL A 43 -1.17 5.31 -2.10
N ASP A 44 -1.81 6.23 -1.38
CA ASP A 44 -2.21 6.02 0.01
C ASP A 44 -3.23 4.87 0.14
N ASN A 45 -4.22 4.85 -0.76
CA ASN A 45 -5.20 3.77 -0.82
C ASN A 45 -4.55 2.43 -1.16
N LEU A 46 -3.60 2.40 -2.08
CA LEU A 46 -2.87 1.18 -2.45
C LEU A 46 -2.08 0.65 -1.27
N ARG A 47 -1.37 1.51 -0.52
CA ARG A 47 -0.62 1.08 0.67
C ARG A 47 -1.52 0.42 1.71
N ARG A 48 -2.72 0.97 1.95
CA ARG A 48 -3.72 0.37 2.84
C ARG A 48 -4.26 -0.96 2.34
N ILE A 49 -4.48 -1.09 1.02
CA ILE A 49 -4.88 -2.35 0.42
C ILE A 49 -3.79 -3.40 0.64
N LEU A 50 -2.53 -3.05 0.40
CA LEU A 50 -1.38 -3.93 0.62
C LEU A 50 -1.18 -4.26 2.10
N ALA A 51 -1.46 -3.33 3.02
CA ALA A 51 -1.41 -3.60 4.46
C ALA A 51 -2.42 -4.68 4.86
N VAL A 52 -3.66 -4.61 4.34
CA VAL A 52 -4.68 -5.66 4.54
C VAL A 52 -4.20 -6.98 3.97
N GLU A 53 -3.71 -6.98 2.73
CA GLU A 53 -3.20 -8.20 2.07
C GLU A 53 -2.04 -8.82 2.86
N TYR A 54 -1.11 -8.00 3.34
CA TYR A 54 0.06 -8.44 4.09
C TYR A 54 -0.34 -9.13 5.41
N VAL A 55 -1.27 -8.52 6.17
CA VAL A 55 -1.79 -9.11 7.41
C VAL A 55 -2.51 -10.43 7.14
N VAL A 56 -3.33 -10.50 6.08
CA VAL A 56 -4.05 -11.72 5.70
C VAL A 56 -3.07 -12.82 5.26
N ALA A 57 -2.09 -12.48 4.42
CA ALA A 57 -1.08 -13.42 3.94
C ALA A 57 -0.24 -13.97 5.10
N ALA A 58 0.18 -13.12 6.03
CA ALA A 58 0.93 -13.53 7.20
C ALA A 58 0.14 -14.50 8.09
N ARG A 59 -1.15 -14.24 8.33
CA ARG A 59 -2.03 -15.18 9.05
C ARG A 59 -2.19 -16.49 8.29
N ALA A 60 -2.32 -16.44 6.96
CA ALA A 60 -2.41 -17.64 6.13
C ALA A 60 -1.13 -18.49 6.19
N VAL A 61 0.05 -17.87 6.27
CA VAL A 61 1.32 -18.58 6.48
C VAL A 61 1.33 -19.27 7.85
N ASP A 62 1.00 -18.55 8.92
CA ASP A 62 0.97 -19.12 10.28
C ASP A 62 0.01 -20.31 10.40
N LEU A 63 -1.16 -20.23 9.76
CA LEU A 63 -2.17 -21.30 9.76
C LEU A 63 -1.74 -22.53 8.96
N ARG A 64 -0.66 -22.45 8.18
CA ARG A 64 -0.09 -23.58 7.43
C ARG A 64 1.04 -24.29 8.18
N GLY A 65 1.28 -23.94 9.45
CA GLY A 65 2.21 -24.69 10.30
C GLY A 65 1.95 -26.21 10.23
N PRO A 66 3.00 -27.05 10.16
CA PRO A 66 4.41 -26.76 10.41
C PRO A 66 5.23 -26.37 9.16
N LEU A 67 4.60 -25.93 8.06
CA LEU A 67 5.33 -25.51 6.87
C LEU A 67 6.06 -24.17 7.13
N GLU A 68 7.36 -24.14 6.81
CA GLU A 68 8.19 -22.94 6.98
C GLU A 68 8.24 -22.11 5.68
N PRO A 69 8.16 -20.77 5.77
CA PRO A 69 8.30 -19.89 4.61
C PRO A 69 9.76 -19.84 4.11
N ALA A 70 9.93 -19.47 2.84
CA ALA A 70 11.26 -19.17 2.29
C ALA A 70 11.86 -17.92 2.95
N ALA A 71 13.18 -17.72 2.85
CA ALA A 71 13.92 -16.67 3.56
C ALA A 71 13.29 -15.27 3.46
N GLY A 72 12.96 -14.80 2.25
CA GLY A 72 12.34 -13.48 2.06
C GLY A 72 10.94 -13.36 2.66
N THR A 73 10.10 -14.38 2.48
CA THR A 73 8.74 -14.42 3.06
C THR A 73 8.80 -14.52 4.59
N GLY A 74 9.75 -15.28 5.13
CA GLY A 74 9.99 -15.39 6.58
C GLY A 74 10.48 -14.07 7.17
N ALA A 75 11.37 -13.36 6.48
CA ALA A 75 11.84 -12.04 6.90
C ALA A 75 10.71 -10.99 6.91
N ALA A 76 9.88 -10.98 5.86
CA ALA A 76 8.68 -10.16 5.83
C ALA A 76 7.73 -10.52 6.99
N LEU A 77 7.39 -11.80 7.16
CA LEU A 77 6.56 -12.26 8.27
C LEU A 77 7.10 -11.81 9.64
N ALA A 78 8.40 -11.96 9.87
CA ALA A 78 9.06 -11.53 11.10
C ALA A 78 8.96 -10.01 11.32
N ALA A 79 9.17 -9.20 10.27
CA ALA A 79 9.01 -7.76 10.32
C ALA A 79 7.56 -7.36 10.68
N LEU A 80 6.56 -8.02 10.07
CA LEU A 80 5.16 -7.74 10.41
C LEU A 80 4.84 -8.11 11.87
N ARG A 81 5.41 -9.21 12.38
CA ARG A 81 5.17 -9.69 13.74
C ARG A 81 5.68 -8.73 14.83
N SER A 82 6.51 -7.74 14.49
CA SER A 82 6.89 -6.69 15.45
C SER A 82 5.75 -5.71 15.75
N VAL A 83 4.69 -5.65 14.92
CA VAL A 83 3.55 -4.74 15.11
C VAL A 83 2.18 -5.42 15.02
N VAL A 84 2.06 -6.58 14.36
CA VAL A 84 0.81 -7.33 14.22
C VAL A 84 0.96 -8.75 14.79
N PRO A 85 0.21 -9.11 15.85
CA PRO A 85 0.22 -10.46 16.38
C PRO A 85 -0.40 -11.48 15.42
N GLY A 86 -0.05 -12.76 15.61
CA GLY A 86 -0.53 -13.87 14.79
C GLY A 86 -2.04 -14.15 14.90
N PRO A 87 -2.49 -15.27 14.31
CA PRO A 87 -3.86 -15.76 14.42
C PRO A 87 -4.31 -15.90 15.87
N GLY A 88 -5.58 -15.61 16.13
CA GLY A 88 -6.18 -15.66 17.45
C GLY A 88 -7.67 -15.34 17.37
N PRO A 89 -8.36 -15.18 18.52
CA PRO A 89 -9.76 -14.76 18.53
C PRO A 89 -9.94 -13.37 17.89
N ASP A 90 -11.18 -13.07 17.52
CA ASP A 90 -11.54 -11.78 16.93
C ASP A 90 -11.21 -10.61 17.85
N ARG A 91 -10.70 -9.55 17.23
CA ARG A 91 -10.26 -8.31 17.88
C ARG A 91 -10.30 -7.15 16.90
N GLU A 92 -10.15 -5.94 17.42
CA GLU A 92 -10.09 -4.74 16.58
C GLU A 92 -8.85 -4.76 15.67
N LEU A 93 -9.07 -4.74 14.36
CA LEU A 93 -8.00 -4.82 13.36
C LEU A 93 -7.45 -3.44 12.94
N ALA A 94 -8.17 -2.35 13.22
CA ALA A 94 -7.77 -1.02 12.76
C ALA A 94 -6.35 -0.62 13.23
N PRO A 95 -5.95 -0.85 14.51
CA PRO A 95 -4.59 -0.57 14.95
C PRO A 95 -3.54 -1.44 14.25
N GLU A 96 -3.85 -2.71 14.00
CA GLU A 96 -2.93 -3.64 13.32
C GLU A 96 -2.70 -3.25 11.87
N LEU A 97 -3.78 -2.90 11.16
CA LEU A 97 -3.72 -2.46 9.78
C LEU A 97 -2.98 -1.12 9.65
N ALA A 98 -3.13 -0.21 10.62
CA ALA A 98 -2.35 1.02 10.68
C ALA A 98 -0.87 0.76 10.92
N GLY A 99 -0.51 -0.18 11.81
CA GLY A 99 0.87 -0.60 12.02
C GLY A 99 1.49 -1.24 10.78
N ALA A 100 0.74 -2.08 10.07
CA ALA A 100 1.17 -2.68 8.81
C ALA A 100 1.31 -1.63 7.69
N GLU A 101 0.39 -0.66 7.59
CA GLU A 101 0.50 0.48 6.65
C GLU A 101 1.78 1.28 6.92
N GLU A 102 2.11 1.54 8.18
CA GLU A 102 3.31 2.25 8.58
C GLU A 102 4.60 1.47 8.26
N LEU A 103 4.62 0.16 8.50
CA LEU A 103 5.74 -0.70 8.10
C LEU A 103 5.99 -0.71 6.59
N LEU A 104 4.92 -0.63 5.77
CA LEU A 104 5.02 -0.54 4.32
C LEU A 104 5.35 0.89 3.83
N ARG A 105 5.11 1.89 4.67
CA ARG A 105 5.48 3.28 4.40
C ARG A 105 6.95 3.53 4.71
N ALA A 106 7.46 2.88 5.75
CA ALA A 106 8.87 2.82 6.07
C ALA A 106 9.58 1.79 5.19
N ASP A 107 10.90 1.92 5.04
CA ASP A 107 11.72 0.93 4.33
C ASP A 107 11.98 -0.33 5.18
N SER A 108 11.25 -0.54 6.28
CA SER A 108 11.51 -1.59 7.27
C SER A 108 11.37 -3.00 6.69
N VAL A 109 10.39 -3.22 5.81
CA VAL A 109 10.21 -4.51 5.14
C VAL A 109 11.36 -4.78 4.18
N GLU A 110 11.75 -3.79 3.38
CA GLU A 110 12.88 -3.88 2.45
C GLU A 110 14.20 -4.13 3.19
N GLN A 111 14.43 -3.45 4.32
CA GLN A 111 15.59 -3.69 5.18
C GLN A 111 15.61 -5.11 5.74
N ALA A 112 14.46 -5.65 6.14
CA ALA A 112 14.36 -7.03 6.63
C ALA A 112 14.68 -8.05 5.53
N LEU A 113 14.19 -7.82 4.30
CA LEU A 113 14.52 -8.62 3.13
C LEU A 113 16.02 -8.56 2.80
N ALA A 114 16.60 -7.35 2.79
CA ALA A 114 18.01 -7.16 2.51
C ALA A 114 18.92 -7.85 3.54
N ALA A 115 18.51 -7.87 4.82
CA ALA A 115 19.24 -8.55 5.89
C ALA A 115 19.34 -10.07 5.69
N VAL A 116 18.43 -10.67 4.91
CA VAL A 116 18.49 -12.10 4.53
C VAL A 116 18.99 -12.32 3.09
N GLY A 117 19.61 -11.30 2.49
CA GLY A 117 20.20 -11.37 1.15
C GLY A 117 19.18 -11.28 0.00
N VAL A 118 17.94 -10.87 0.28
CA VAL A 118 16.91 -10.64 -0.74
C VAL A 118 16.87 -9.15 -1.07
N VAL A 119 17.31 -8.78 -2.27
CA VAL A 119 17.31 -7.39 -2.75
C VAL A 119 16.22 -7.24 -3.81
N LEU A 120 15.33 -6.27 -3.63
CA LEU A 120 14.36 -5.87 -4.63
C LEU A 120 15.06 -4.95 -5.64
N ALA A 121 14.89 -5.23 -6.93
CA ALA A 121 15.57 -4.54 -8.03
C ALA A 121 14.97 -3.15 -8.32
#